data_AF-A0AAW9CRJ3-F1
#
_entry.id   AF-A0AAW9CRJ3-F1
#
_cell.length_a   1.000
_cell.length_b   1.000
_cell.length_c   1.000
_cell.angle_alpha   90.00
_cell.angle_beta   90.00
_cell.angle_gamma   90.00
#
_symmetry.space_group_name_H-M   'P 1'
#
loop_
_entity.id
_entity.type
_entity.pdbx_description
1 polymer ?
#
loop_
_entity_poly.entity_id
_entity_poly.type
_entity_poly.pdbx_seq_one_letter_code
_entity_poly.pdbx_strand_id
1 'polypeptide(L)'
;MTTDVNNFDPRFAVTLAALRKAGACYEGYNKLVRSIQGKASSAEDADREAYIHFRHDAEIPLLDILKSNGLDDALWTLRCISGADRDLRLFAVWCARQVEHLMQDQCSKDALNVAERFANGEATDEERVAARDAARDAAPDAARAAARAAAGAAAWAAAWAAAGAAAWAAAGAAAWAAARDAARDAALDAQKEMFERMCLGTAPWQQAKVAA
;
A
#
# COMPACT_ATOMS: atom_id res chain seq x y z
N MET A 1 39.15 -15.22 -6.88
CA MET A 1 38.66 -14.70 -5.59
C MET A 1 37.15 -14.71 -5.68
N THR A 2 36.56 -15.52 -4.80
CA THR A 2 35.17 -15.59 -4.33
C THR A 2 34.06 -15.08 -5.24
N THR A 3 33.24 -16.03 -5.68
CA THR A 3 31.87 -15.86 -6.12
C THR A 3 31.07 -14.96 -5.17
N ASP A 4 30.71 -13.75 -5.60
CA ASP A 4 29.52 -13.07 -5.08
C ASP A 4 28.29 -13.80 -5.65
N VAL A 5 28.02 -14.97 -5.06
CA VAL A 5 26.66 -15.50 -5.06
C VAL A 5 25.82 -14.43 -4.39
N ASN A 6 24.91 -13.81 -5.15
CA ASN A 6 23.91 -12.88 -4.66
C ASN A 6 23.22 -13.49 -3.44
N ASN A 7 23.76 -13.24 -2.25
CA ASN A 7 23.14 -13.59 -1.00
C ASN A 7 22.06 -12.53 -0.79
N PHE A 8 20.91 -12.75 -1.42
CA PHE A 8 19.70 -11.98 -1.19
C PHE A 8 19.18 -12.34 0.22
N ASP A 9 19.94 -12.00 1.25
CA ASP A 9 19.42 -12.01 2.61
C ASP A 9 18.29 -10.95 2.63
N PRO A 10 17.04 -11.36 2.83
CA PRO A 10 15.91 -10.43 2.78
C PRO A 10 16.09 -9.38 3.87
N ARG A 11 16.10 -8.10 3.47
CA ARG A 11 16.41 -6.95 4.35
C ARG A 11 15.46 -6.82 5.54
N PHE A 12 14.26 -7.38 5.40
CA PHE A 12 13.21 -7.28 6.40
C PHE A 12 12.72 -8.66 6.79
N ALA A 13 12.86 -8.95 8.09
CA ALA A 13 12.39 -10.18 8.68
C ALA A 13 11.78 -9.93 10.07
N VAL A 14 10.95 -10.86 10.50
CA VAL A 14 10.27 -10.85 11.81
C VAL A 14 10.35 -12.22 12.46
N THR A 15 9.95 -12.33 13.72
CA THR A 15 9.78 -13.63 14.38
C THR A 15 8.32 -13.83 14.78
N LEU A 16 7.88 -15.09 14.92
CA LEU A 16 6.53 -15.37 15.45
C LEU A 16 6.32 -14.75 16.83
N ALA A 17 7.38 -14.67 17.65
CA ALA A 17 7.32 -14.00 18.95
C ALA A 17 7.05 -12.50 18.83
N ALA A 18 7.72 -11.81 17.89
CA ALA A 18 7.48 -10.40 17.62
C ALA A 18 6.04 -10.16 17.11
N LEU A 19 5.54 -11.02 16.22
CA LEU A 19 4.17 -10.93 15.70
C LEU A 19 3.12 -11.08 16.80
N ARG A 20 3.27 -12.05 17.71
CA ARG A 20 2.38 -12.19 18.87
C ARG A 20 2.46 -10.99 19.80
N LYS A 21 3.67 -10.48 20.08
CA LYS A 21 3.87 -9.30 20.92
C LYS A 21 3.22 -8.05 20.32
N ALA A 22 3.23 -7.92 19.00
CA ALA A 22 2.59 -6.82 18.27
C ALA A 22 1.06 -6.99 18.09
N GLY A 23 0.49 -8.12 18.53
CA GLY A 23 -0.95 -8.39 18.47
C GLY A 23 -1.44 -8.80 17.10
N ALA A 24 -0.69 -9.64 16.37
CA ALA A 24 -1.17 -10.24 15.12
C ALA A 24 -2.51 -10.97 15.36
N CYS A 25 -3.47 -10.84 14.43
CA CYS A 25 -4.73 -11.56 14.53
C CYS A 25 -4.50 -13.09 14.47
N TYR A 26 -5.41 -13.87 15.08
CA TYR A 26 -5.27 -15.33 15.11
C TYR A 26 -5.27 -15.93 13.71
N GLU A 27 -6.18 -15.50 12.84
CA GLU A 27 -6.29 -15.97 11.45
C GLU A 27 -4.96 -15.78 10.69
N GLY A 28 -4.47 -14.54 10.59
CA GLY A 28 -3.24 -14.23 9.86
C GLY A 28 -2.02 -14.94 10.45
N TYR A 29 -1.90 -14.97 11.79
CA TYR A 29 -0.81 -15.67 12.46
C TYR A 29 -0.86 -17.18 12.19
N ASN A 30 -2.03 -17.81 12.31
CA ASN A 30 -2.18 -19.25 12.13
C ASN A 30 -1.96 -19.66 10.68
N LYS A 31 -2.42 -18.84 9.72
CA LYS A 31 -2.14 -19.01 8.29
C LYS A 31 -0.64 -19.02 8.01
N LEU A 32 0.11 -18.07 8.58
CA LEU A 32 1.57 -18.04 8.45
C LEU A 32 2.22 -19.28 9.07
N VAL A 33 1.79 -19.69 10.27
CA VAL A 33 2.30 -20.92 10.92
C VAL A 33 2.08 -22.16 10.04
N ARG A 34 0.90 -22.30 9.43
CA ARG A 34 0.62 -23.41 8.51
C ARG A 34 1.52 -23.38 7.28
N SER A 35 1.72 -22.20 6.70
CA SER A 35 2.64 -22.03 5.58
C SER A 35 4.07 -22.45 5.94
N ILE A 36 4.59 -22.04 7.11
CA ILE A 36 5.93 -22.44 7.60
C ILE A 36 6.02 -23.96 7.82
N GLN A 37 4.91 -24.60 8.24
CA GLN A 37 4.82 -26.05 8.38
C GLN A 37 4.67 -26.81 7.05
N GLY A 38 4.55 -26.11 5.91
CA GLY A 38 4.24 -26.72 4.61
C GLY A 38 2.82 -27.27 4.52
N LYS A 39 1.88 -26.70 5.29
CA LYS A 39 0.47 -27.12 5.34
C LYS A 39 -0.44 -26.04 4.78
N ALA A 40 -1.54 -26.47 4.17
CA ALA A 40 -2.63 -25.56 3.82
C ALA A 40 -3.32 -25.05 5.10
N SER A 41 -3.75 -23.79 5.08
CA SER A 41 -4.64 -23.24 6.11
C SER A 41 -6.03 -23.86 5.98
N SER A 42 -6.65 -24.27 7.09
CA SER A 42 -8.03 -24.75 7.11
C SER A 42 -9.01 -23.68 7.63
N ALA A 43 -10.32 -23.92 7.48
CA ALA A 43 -11.35 -23.09 8.10
C ALA A 43 -11.24 -23.13 9.64
N GLU A 44 -10.95 -24.29 10.22
CA GLU A 44 -10.73 -24.44 11.66
C GLU A 44 -9.55 -23.61 12.16
N ASP A 45 -8.51 -23.41 11.35
CA ASP A 45 -7.37 -22.56 11.71
C ASP A 45 -7.75 -21.06 11.71
N ALA A 46 -8.68 -20.67 10.81
CA ALA A 46 -9.18 -19.29 10.67
C ALA A 46 -10.17 -18.93 11.79
N ASP A 47 -11.07 -19.84 12.15
CA ASP A 47 -12.06 -19.66 13.22
C ASP A 47 -11.45 -19.79 14.63
N ARG A 48 -10.16 -20.15 14.70
CA ARG A 48 -9.47 -20.39 15.97
C ARG A 48 -9.26 -19.10 16.75
N GLU A 49 -9.84 -19.01 17.93
CA GLU A 49 -9.62 -17.90 18.88
C GLU A 49 -8.32 -18.02 19.71
N ALA A 50 -7.30 -18.68 19.14
CA ALA A 50 -6.03 -18.89 19.80
C ALA A 50 -4.90 -19.06 18.78
N TYR A 51 -3.67 -18.69 19.18
CA TYR A 51 -2.49 -18.94 18.37
C TYR A 51 -2.17 -20.44 18.33
N ILE A 52 -1.87 -20.97 17.14
CA ILE A 52 -1.27 -22.30 17.00
C ILE A 52 0.07 -22.29 17.74
N HIS A 53 0.19 -23.18 18.72
CA HIS A 53 1.46 -23.38 19.42
C HIS A 53 2.46 -24.04 18.48
N PHE A 54 3.45 -23.28 18.04
CA PHE A 54 4.51 -23.74 17.17
C PHE A 54 5.81 -23.03 17.57
N ARG A 55 6.82 -23.82 17.94
CA ARG A 55 8.14 -23.30 18.27
C ARG A 55 8.92 -23.05 16.99
N HIS A 56 9.17 -21.78 16.70
CA HIS A 56 9.94 -21.35 15.54
C HIS A 56 10.72 -20.09 15.93
N ASP A 57 12.02 -20.27 16.15
CA ASP A 57 12.91 -19.24 16.67
C ASP A 57 13.69 -18.53 15.53
N ALA A 58 13.57 -19.01 14.29
CA ALA A 58 14.21 -18.41 13.12
C ALA A 58 13.49 -17.14 12.66
N GLU A 59 14.25 -16.27 12.00
CA GLU A 59 13.72 -15.09 11.32
C GLU A 59 12.91 -15.51 10.08
N ILE A 60 11.78 -14.83 9.90
CA ILE A 60 10.83 -15.06 8.82
C ILE A 60 10.93 -13.85 7.89
N PRO A 61 11.43 -14.03 6.65
CA PRO A 61 11.43 -12.99 5.63
C PRO A 61 10.03 -12.45 5.36
N LEU A 62 9.90 -11.14 5.17
CA LEU A 62 8.63 -10.53 4.77
C LEU A 62 8.11 -11.06 3.43
N LEU A 63 9.00 -11.53 2.55
CA LEU A 63 8.64 -12.18 1.29
C LEU A 63 7.89 -13.51 1.51
N ASP A 64 8.17 -14.22 2.58
CA ASP A 64 7.45 -15.47 2.89
C ASP A 64 6.04 -15.16 3.40
N ILE A 65 5.90 -14.07 4.17
CA ILE A 65 4.59 -13.56 4.61
C ILE A 65 3.79 -13.03 3.43
N LEU A 66 4.43 -12.32 2.50
CA LEU A 66 3.79 -11.87 1.26
C LEU A 66 3.22 -13.06 0.48
N LYS A 67 3.98 -14.15 0.34
CA LYS A 67 3.55 -15.37 -0.35
C LYS A 67 2.44 -16.11 0.38
N SER A 68 2.53 -16.22 1.71
CA SER A 68 1.59 -17.02 2.50
C SER A 68 0.28 -16.29 2.78
N ASN A 69 0.36 -15.00 3.10
CA ASN A 69 -0.73 -14.24 3.66
C ASN A 69 -1.25 -13.16 2.72
N GLY A 70 -0.36 -12.55 1.94
CA GLY A 70 -0.65 -11.45 1.02
C GLY A 70 -0.04 -10.12 1.46
N LEU A 71 -0.25 -9.09 0.65
CA LEU A 71 0.38 -7.77 0.82
C LEU A 71 -0.04 -7.07 2.10
N ASP A 72 -1.32 -7.13 2.47
CA ASP A 72 -1.84 -6.42 3.64
C ASP A 72 -1.18 -6.90 4.94
N ASP A 73 -1.10 -8.21 5.13
CA ASP A 73 -0.42 -8.81 6.28
C ASP A 73 1.08 -8.54 6.26
N ALA A 74 1.72 -8.60 5.08
CA ALA A 74 3.14 -8.28 4.94
C ALA A 74 3.44 -6.82 5.32
N LEU A 75 2.62 -5.86 4.84
CA LEU A 75 2.70 -4.44 5.22
C LEU A 75 2.46 -4.25 6.72
N TRP A 76 1.49 -4.95 7.29
CA TRP A 76 1.21 -4.88 8.72
C TRP A 76 2.43 -5.27 9.57
N THR A 77 3.21 -6.28 9.14
CA THR A 77 4.37 -6.78 9.89
C THR A 77 5.52 -5.79 10.01
N LEU A 78 5.61 -4.77 9.15
CA LEU A 78 6.66 -3.74 9.20
C LEU A 78 6.71 -3.02 10.56
N ARG A 79 5.59 -2.95 11.30
CA ARG A 79 5.54 -2.40 12.67
C ARG A 79 6.42 -3.16 13.67
N CYS A 80 6.78 -4.40 13.35
CA CYS A 80 7.61 -5.26 14.17
C CYS A 80 9.12 -5.06 13.90
N ILE A 81 9.47 -4.21 12.93
CA ILE A 81 10.84 -4.01 12.45
C ILE A 81 11.31 -2.61 12.80
N SER A 82 12.38 -2.52 13.59
CA SER A 82 13.06 -1.24 13.83
C SER A 82 13.88 -0.82 12.62
N GLY A 83 13.83 0.46 12.25
CA GLY A 83 14.66 1.01 11.17
C GLY A 83 14.06 0.88 9.76
N ALA A 84 12.86 0.33 9.62
CA ALA A 84 12.13 0.28 8.34
C ALA A 84 11.41 1.59 7.98
N ASP A 85 11.38 2.58 8.89
CA ASP A 85 10.60 3.82 8.76
C ASP A 85 10.87 4.59 7.46
N ARG A 86 12.15 4.69 7.07
CA ARG A 86 12.53 5.38 5.83
C ARG A 86 11.95 4.67 4.60
N ASP A 87 12.18 3.36 4.50
CA ASP A 87 11.71 2.55 3.38
C ASP A 87 10.17 2.53 3.29
N LEU A 88 9.48 2.44 4.44
CA LEU A 88 8.02 2.50 4.52
C LEU A 88 7.46 3.85 4.05
N ARG A 89 8.07 4.97 4.47
CA ARG A 89 7.63 6.31 4.04
C ARG A 89 7.84 6.49 2.54
N LEU A 90 8.95 6.02 1.99
CA LEU A 90 9.25 6.12 0.56
C LEU A 90 8.37 5.20 -0.29
N PHE A 91 8.03 4.02 0.22
CA PHE A 91 7.01 3.16 -0.39
C PHE A 91 5.65 3.85 -0.45
N ALA A 92 5.21 4.49 0.65
CA ALA A 92 3.95 5.24 0.68
C ALA A 92 3.96 6.43 -0.29
N VAL A 93 5.07 7.17 -0.37
CA VAL A 93 5.25 8.25 -1.38
C VAL A 93 5.16 7.68 -2.79
N TRP A 94 5.84 6.57 -3.08
CA TRP A 94 5.78 5.93 -4.39
C TRP A 94 4.36 5.51 -4.78
N CYS A 95 3.61 4.91 -3.84
CA CYS A 95 2.20 4.56 -4.02
C CYS A 95 1.35 5.79 -4.34
N ALA A 96 1.53 6.89 -3.58
CA ALA A 96 0.82 8.13 -3.83
C ALA A 96 1.17 8.75 -5.18
N ARG A 97 2.44 8.61 -5.63
CA ARG A 97 2.88 9.08 -6.95
C ARG A 97 2.22 8.32 -8.11
N GLN A 98 1.81 7.07 -7.93
CA GLN A 98 1.07 6.33 -8.98
C GLN A 98 -0.26 7.01 -9.34
N VAL A 99 -0.85 7.70 -8.36
CA VAL A 99 -2.12 8.43 -8.51
C VAL A 99 -1.93 9.95 -8.50
N GLU A 100 -0.69 10.45 -8.62
CA GLU A 100 -0.40 11.90 -8.63
C GLU A 100 -1.10 12.62 -9.79
N HIS A 101 -1.35 11.92 -10.90
CA HIS A 101 -2.13 12.43 -12.03
C HIS A 101 -3.61 12.74 -11.68
N LEU A 102 -4.13 12.19 -10.58
CA LEU A 102 -5.45 12.51 -10.05
C LEU A 102 -5.43 13.70 -9.08
N MET A 103 -4.24 14.14 -8.63
CA MET A 103 -4.08 15.28 -7.72
C MET A 103 -4.14 16.59 -8.50
N GLN A 104 -5.22 17.35 -8.30
CA GLN A 104 -5.46 18.63 -8.99
C GLN A 104 -4.83 19.81 -8.26
N ASP A 105 -4.70 19.70 -6.94
CA ASP A 105 -4.17 20.76 -6.08
C ASP A 105 -2.65 20.65 -5.92
N GLN A 106 -1.98 21.80 -5.99
CA GLN A 106 -0.53 21.88 -5.87
C GLN A 106 -0.07 21.53 -4.44
N CYS A 107 -0.87 21.83 -3.42
CA CYS A 107 -0.55 21.53 -2.03
C CYS A 107 -0.39 20.03 -1.74
N SER A 108 -1.19 19.15 -2.37
CA SER A 108 -1.00 17.69 -2.23
C SER A 108 0.32 17.23 -2.85
N LYS A 109 0.70 17.79 -4.01
CA LYS A 109 1.98 17.49 -4.67
C LYS A 109 3.17 17.98 -3.84
N ASP A 110 3.07 19.18 -3.29
CA ASP A 110 4.09 19.75 -2.41
C ASP A 110 4.23 18.92 -1.12
N ALA A 111 3.12 18.44 -0.55
CA ALA A 111 3.13 17.54 0.61
C ALA A 111 3.84 16.21 0.31
N LEU A 112 3.66 15.62 -0.89
CA LEU A 112 4.43 14.44 -1.30
C LEU A 112 5.93 14.71 -1.38
N ASN A 113 6.33 15.87 -1.92
CA ASN A 113 7.74 16.27 -2.00
C ASN A 113 8.36 16.44 -0.60
N VAL A 114 7.63 17.06 0.33
CA VAL A 114 8.08 17.19 1.74
C VAL A 114 8.14 15.82 2.42
N ALA A 115 7.18 14.94 2.19
CA ALA A 115 7.19 13.58 2.75
C ALA A 115 8.40 12.77 2.27
N GLU A 116 8.77 12.89 0.99
CA GLU A 116 9.97 12.26 0.42
C GLU A 116 11.26 12.80 1.04
N ARG A 117 11.39 14.14 1.13
CA ARG A 117 12.53 14.79 1.80
C ARG A 117 12.64 14.37 3.27
N PHE A 118 11.53 14.36 4.00
CA PHE A 118 11.49 13.94 5.40
C PHE A 118 11.94 12.49 5.57
N ALA A 119 11.51 11.59 4.67
CA ALA A 119 11.97 10.20 4.70
C ALA A 119 13.48 10.07 4.47
N ASN A 120 14.08 10.97 3.69
CA ASN A 120 15.53 11.06 3.46
C ASN A 120 16.30 11.87 4.53
N GLY A 121 15.61 12.45 5.53
CA GLY A 121 16.25 13.31 6.54
C GLY A 121 16.59 14.72 6.03
N GLU A 122 16.02 15.14 4.90
CA GLU A 122 16.23 16.43 4.24
C GLU A 122 15.14 17.47 4.59
N ALA A 123 14.19 17.08 5.44
CA ALA A 123 13.16 17.95 5.99
C ALA A 123 12.92 17.61 7.47
N THR A 124 12.49 18.62 8.22
CA THR A 124 12.15 18.56 9.64
C THR A 124 10.75 17.98 9.87
N ASP A 125 10.44 17.57 11.11
CA ASP A 125 9.09 17.11 11.45
C ASP A 125 8.07 18.26 11.35
N GLU A 126 8.51 19.48 11.68
CA GLU A 126 7.74 20.70 11.57
C GLU A 126 7.35 20.99 10.11
N GLU A 127 8.29 20.91 9.16
CA GLU A 127 8.01 21.05 7.73
C GLU A 127 7.00 19.98 7.26
N ARG A 128 7.15 18.73 7.71
CA ARG A 128 6.22 17.64 7.38
C ARG A 128 4.82 17.91 7.89
N VAL A 129 4.69 18.36 9.15
CA VAL A 129 3.40 18.67 9.77
C VAL A 129 2.74 19.84 9.06
N ALA A 130 3.48 20.92 8.80
CA ALA A 130 2.95 22.10 8.09
C ALA A 130 2.43 21.75 6.69
N ALA A 131 3.17 20.94 5.92
CA ALA A 131 2.75 20.52 4.58
C ALA A 131 1.49 19.63 4.62
N ARG A 132 1.41 18.72 5.60
CA ARG A 132 0.22 17.87 5.82
C ARG A 132 -1.01 18.73 6.15
N ASP A 133 -0.85 19.70 7.04
CA ASP A 133 -1.95 20.54 7.50
C ASP A 133 -2.44 21.45 6.37
N ALA A 134 -1.54 22.02 5.57
CA ALA A 134 -1.89 22.78 4.37
C ALA A 134 -2.65 21.94 3.32
N ALA A 135 -2.22 20.70 3.06
CA ALA A 135 -2.95 19.80 2.16
C ALA A 135 -4.35 19.43 2.71
N ARG A 136 -4.47 19.25 4.03
CA ARG A 136 -5.74 18.96 4.69
C ARG A 136 -6.71 20.14 4.61
N ASP A 137 -6.22 21.37 4.74
CA ASP A 137 -7.02 22.59 4.70
C ASP A 137 -7.51 22.95 3.29
N ALA A 138 -6.82 22.48 2.24
CA ALA A 138 -7.22 22.68 0.84
C ALA A 138 -8.28 21.68 0.34
N ALA A 139 -8.38 20.50 0.97
CA ALA A 139 -9.36 19.47 0.63
C ALA A 139 -10.84 19.94 0.58
N PRO A 140 -11.34 20.83 1.47
CA PRO A 140 -12.74 21.30 1.41
C PRO A 140 -13.08 22.30 0.29
N ASP A 141 -12.10 22.93 -0.37
CA ASP A 141 -12.39 23.92 -1.43
C ASP A 141 -12.54 23.28 -2.81
N ALA A 142 -11.79 22.22 -3.11
CA ALA A 142 -11.90 21.45 -4.35
C ALA A 142 -13.26 20.71 -4.44
N ALA A 143 -13.75 20.15 -3.33
CA ALA A 143 -15.03 19.46 -3.29
C ALA A 143 -16.24 20.40 -3.50
N ARG A 144 -16.18 21.65 -3.00
CA ARG A 144 -17.24 22.66 -3.19
C ARG A 144 -17.27 23.24 -4.60
N ALA A 145 -16.12 23.37 -5.25
CA ALA A 145 -16.05 23.78 -6.66
C ALA A 145 -16.60 22.70 -7.60
N ALA A 146 -16.24 21.43 -7.37
CA ALA A 146 -16.76 20.29 -8.12
C ALA A 146 -18.28 20.11 -7.94
N ALA A 147 -18.82 20.34 -6.73
CA ALA A 147 -20.26 20.28 -6.49
C ALA A 147 -21.06 21.37 -7.23
N ARG A 148 -20.52 22.60 -7.36
CA ARG A 148 -21.17 23.69 -8.13
C ARG A 148 -21.12 23.44 -9.64
N ALA A 149 -20.05 22.85 -10.15
CA ALA A 149 -19.94 22.45 -11.56
C ALA A 149 -20.86 21.27 -11.90
N ALA A 150 -20.99 20.28 -11.01
CA ALA A 150 -21.90 19.15 -11.15
C ALA A 150 -23.39 19.57 -11.17
N ALA A 151 -23.76 20.58 -10.39
CA ALA A 151 -25.12 21.14 -10.41
C ALA A 151 -25.47 21.81 -11.76
N GLY A 152 -24.50 22.46 -12.41
CA GLY A 152 -24.67 23.04 -13.76
C GLY A 152 -24.75 21.99 -14.87
N ALA A 153 -24.00 20.89 -14.75
CA ALA A 153 -24.01 19.77 -15.69
C ALA A 153 -25.29 18.92 -15.57
N ALA A 154 -25.84 18.75 -14.37
CA ALA A 154 -27.11 18.04 -14.13
C ALA A 154 -28.32 18.74 -14.80
N ALA A 155 -28.31 20.07 -14.83
CA ALA A 155 -29.33 20.87 -15.52
C ALA A 155 -29.28 20.69 -17.06
N TRP A 156 -28.08 20.54 -17.63
CA TRP A 156 -27.88 20.26 -19.06
C TRP A 156 -28.19 18.81 -19.43
N ALA A 157 -27.90 17.84 -18.56
CA ALA A 157 -28.16 16.42 -18.78
C ALA A 157 -29.66 16.08 -18.73
N ALA A 158 -30.44 16.77 -17.89
CA ALA A 158 -31.89 16.61 -17.83
C ALA A 158 -32.60 16.99 -19.14
N ALA A 159 -32.01 17.89 -19.94
CA ALA A 159 -32.52 18.28 -21.25
C ALA A 159 -32.25 17.22 -22.34
N TRP A 160 -31.22 16.40 -22.19
CA TRP A 160 -30.81 15.37 -23.16
C TRP A 160 -31.32 13.96 -22.85
N ALA A 161 -31.68 13.67 -21.59
CA ALA A 161 -32.14 12.36 -21.13
C ALA A 161 -33.54 11.94 -21.63
N ALA A 162 -34.26 12.80 -22.36
CA ALA A 162 -35.58 12.50 -22.91
C ALA A 162 -35.56 11.49 -24.08
N ALA A 163 -34.38 11.01 -24.54
CA ALA A 163 -34.26 10.09 -25.66
C ALA A 163 -33.27 8.93 -25.39
N GLY A 164 -33.72 7.86 -24.72
CA GLY A 164 -33.18 6.50 -24.94
C GLY A 164 -32.15 5.90 -23.95
N ALA A 165 -32.30 6.04 -22.61
CA ALA A 165 -31.21 5.73 -21.68
C ALA A 165 -31.54 4.81 -20.46
N ALA A 166 -32.12 3.62 -20.68
CA ALA A 166 -32.25 2.62 -19.60
C ALA A 166 -31.33 1.40 -19.76
N ALA A 167 -31.20 0.86 -20.98
CA ALA A 167 -30.37 -0.32 -21.24
C ALA A 167 -28.86 -0.03 -21.30
N TRP A 168 -28.45 1.15 -21.83
CA TRP A 168 -27.05 1.57 -21.91
C TRP A 168 -26.44 1.97 -20.56
N ALA A 169 -27.27 2.36 -19.58
CA ALA A 169 -26.83 2.76 -18.24
C ALA A 169 -26.37 1.56 -17.39
N ALA A 170 -27.08 0.43 -17.47
CA ALA A 170 -26.74 -0.78 -16.72
C ALA A 170 -25.48 -1.48 -17.28
N ALA A 171 -25.36 -1.57 -18.61
CA ALA A 171 -24.15 -2.09 -19.26
C ALA A 171 -22.92 -1.19 -19.01
N GLY A 172 -23.13 0.13 -19.00
CA GLY A 172 -22.10 1.09 -18.59
C GLY A 172 -21.64 0.88 -17.15
N ALA A 173 -22.57 0.81 -16.18
CA ALA A 173 -22.22 0.65 -14.76
C ALA A 173 -21.42 -0.65 -14.49
N ALA A 174 -21.78 -1.76 -15.13
CA ALA A 174 -21.04 -3.02 -15.02
C ALA A 174 -19.63 -2.93 -15.63
N ALA A 175 -19.49 -2.27 -16.80
CA ALA A 175 -18.18 -2.04 -17.41
C ALA A 175 -17.30 -1.11 -16.57
N TRP A 176 -17.86 -0.07 -15.94
CA TRP A 176 -17.15 0.81 -15.02
C TRP A 176 -16.73 0.09 -13.72
N ALA A 177 -17.55 -0.82 -13.21
CA ALA A 177 -17.20 -1.65 -12.06
C ALA A 177 -16.05 -2.61 -12.39
N ALA A 178 -16.16 -3.33 -13.51
CA ALA A 178 -15.09 -4.22 -13.98
C ALA A 178 -13.79 -3.47 -14.28
N ALA A 179 -13.85 -2.28 -14.87
CA ALA A 179 -12.68 -1.44 -15.10
C ALA A 179 -12.06 -0.93 -13.79
N ARG A 180 -12.88 -0.62 -12.77
CA ARG A 180 -12.39 -0.23 -11.44
C ARG A 180 -11.75 -1.41 -10.71
N ASP A 181 -12.32 -2.60 -10.82
CA ASP A 181 -11.75 -3.79 -10.22
C ASP A 181 -10.44 -4.19 -10.91
N ALA A 182 -10.40 -4.18 -12.24
CA ALA A 182 -9.15 -4.39 -12.99
C ALA A 182 -8.08 -3.33 -12.69
N ALA A 183 -8.47 -2.06 -12.51
CA ALA A 183 -7.55 -1.00 -12.11
C ALA A 183 -7.05 -1.17 -10.66
N ARG A 184 -7.89 -1.67 -9.75
CA ARG A 184 -7.49 -2.02 -8.37
C ARG A 184 -6.54 -3.20 -8.38
N ASP A 185 -6.83 -4.24 -9.14
CA ASP A 185 -5.97 -5.42 -9.25
C ASP A 185 -4.59 -5.04 -9.81
N ALA A 186 -4.54 -4.24 -10.89
CA ALA A 186 -3.29 -3.74 -11.45
C ALA A 186 -2.51 -2.86 -10.45
N ALA A 187 -3.20 -2.01 -9.68
CA ALA A 187 -2.57 -1.22 -8.64
C ALA A 187 -2.02 -2.08 -7.49
N LEU A 188 -2.75 -3.13 -7.09
CA LEU A 188 -2.31 -4.09 -6.09
C LEU A 188 -1.09 -4.87 -6.56
N ASP A 189 -1.06 -5.29 -7.81
CA ASP A 189 0.09 -6.01 -8.37
C ASP A 189 1.33 -5.13 -8.49
N ALA A 190 1.16 -3.86 -8.90
CA ALA A 190 2.27 -2.90 -8.89
C ALA A 190 2.80 -2.62 -7.47
N GLN A 191 1.92 -2.55 -6.47
CA GLN A 191 2.31 -2.40 -5.07
C GLN A 191 3.03 -3.64 -4.53
N LYS A 192 2.56 -4.84 -4.86
CA LYS A 192 3.24 -6.11 -4.52
C LYS A 192 4.64 -6.14 -5.11
N GLU A 193 4.78 -5.86 -6.41
CA GLU A 193 6.08 -5.85 -7.07
C GLU A 193 7.04 -4.83 -6.41
N MET A 194 6.55 -3.62 -6.14
CA MET A 194 7.38 -2.60 -5.48
C MET A 194 7.75 -2.99 -4.04
N PHE A 195 6.85 -3.65 -3.31
CA PHE A 195 7.12 -4.16 -1.97
C PHE A 195 8.16 -5.29 -1.98
N GLU A 196 8.11 -6.19 -2.96
CA GLU A 196 9.14 -7.22 -3.17
C GLU A 196 10.50 -6.59 -3.43
N ARG A 197 10.56 -5.61 -4.34
CA ARG A 197 11.78 -4.85 -4.62
C ARG A 197 12.32 -4.17 -3.37
N MET A 198 11.46 -3.58 -2.55
CA MET A 198 11.84 -2.96 -1.28
C MET A 198 12.44 -3.98 -0.31
N CYS A 199 11.86 -5.18 -0.20
CA CYS A 199 12.38 -6.26 0.65
C CYS A 199 13.71 -6.82 0.15
N LEU A 200 13.93 -6.81 -1.16
CA LEU A 200 15.16 -7.25 -1.81
C LEU A 200 16.25 -6.16 -1.88
N GLY A 201 15.97 -4.92 -1.45
CA GLY A 201 16.94 -3.83 -1.52
C GLY A 201 17.09 -3.21 -2.92
N THR A 202 16.16 -3.48 -3.84
CA THR A 202 16.23 -3.07 -5.25
C THR A 202 15.18 -2.01 -5.61
N ALA A 203 14.47 -1.45 -4.62
CA ALA A 203 13.56 -0.34 -4.86
C ALA A 203 14.31 0.92 -5.35
N PRO A 204 13.70 1.78 -6.16
CA PRO A 204 14.38 2.96 -6.73
C PRO A 204 15.05 3.87 -5.68
N TRP A 205 14.49 3.98 -4.49
CA TRP A 205 15.01 4.81 -3.40
C TRP A 205 16.09 4.14 -2.53
N GLN A 206 16.37 2.85 -2.77
CA GLN A 206 17.44 2.07 -2.14
C GLN A 206 18.67 1.99 -3.03
N GLN A 207 18.50 2.18 -4.34
CA GLN A 207 19.61 2.28 -5.28
C GLN A 207 20.26 3.65 -5.15
N ALA A 208 21.60 3.68 -5.04
CA ALA A 208 22.33 4.94 -5.05
C ALA A 208 21.97 5.70 -6.34
N LYS A 209 21.64 6.99 -6.23
CA LYS A 209 21.55 7.86 -7.41
C LYS A 209 22.92 7.79 -8.08
N VAL A 210 23.01 7.11 -9.22
CA VAL A 210 24.20 7.21 -10.08
C VAL A 210 24.26 8.69 -10.45
N ALA A 211 25.25 9.40 -9.91
CA ALA A 211 25.49 10.78 -10.29
C ALA A 211 25.70 10.80 -11.80
N ALA A 212 24.79 11.44 -12.52
CA ALA A 212 24.94 11.77 -13.93
C ALA A 212 25.84 13.00 -14.08
#